data_AF-A0A959IYK5-F1
#
_entry.id   AF-A0A959IYK5-F1
#
_cell.length_a   1.000
_cell.length_b   1.000
_cell.length_c   1.000
_cell.angle_alpha   90.00
_cell.angle_beta   90.00
_cell.angle_gamma   90.00
#
_symmetry.space_group_name_H-M   'P 1'
#
loop_
_entity.id
_entity.type
_entity.pdbx_description
1 polymer ?
#
loop_
_entity_poly.entity_id
_entity_poly.type
_entity_poly.pdbx_seq_one_letter_code
_entity_poly.pdbx_strand_id
1 'polypeptide(L)'
;MKTKIVLWGENASNEKVLMAIELLEKDNKIKIHVFPQEVATEEFYQSLLDKWRENVDIPFPAGYQTIERPLSISDSLLPDDLKTDRTDLITRAQAEWHFVVLSSKLYDTYKGELDELKEKVDSLSEYSENAWGDLVEFWSKVSDQIKEHTLFKEHSTILKERTNILFEKLKELKKEVQRQFESQSSVIATQLQAELTEIEDKISKGLGVKPLFEDLKALQKKYYDAEMTRGDKNKVWAKIDAAFKALKSYKPEERKDDRKFNESSRLQSRYDGLIGAIKKMEGSVKKDEHEISFQNKRINQSEGQLEMQLRQAKLKMVEERIKSKQEKLDDMYKTREMLESKLERLKKKEQKDEAKEQVKAKIADEIKSAEGTREDLAEKLETAASEINESKSTAKGMLASIATAVSETIEDAIDTVKAVAEVAEDKLEDIADAIEEKTEGMDDKLEDLMESLQEKAKEVSSIIGDKVEEIKDRVEDKVEEIKDKVEEKVDEIRGKKEEEE
;
A
#
# COMPACT_ATOMS: atom_id res chain seq x y z
N MET A 1 -26.65 51.24 -21.50
CA MET A 1 -26.17 52.41 -22.28
C MET A 1 -27.36 52.94 -23.08
N LYS A 2 -27.42 54.24 -23.39
CA LYS A 2 -28.56 54.78 -24.15
C LYS A 2 -28.33 54.58 -25.65
N THR A 3 -29.28 53.98 -26.34
CA THR A 3 -29.23 53.67 -27.79
C THR A 3 -29.83 54.78 -28.65
N LYS A 4 -30.30 55.87 -28.03
CA LYS A 4 -30.95 57.01 -28.66
C LYS A 4 -30.41 58.33 -28.12
N ILE A 5 -30.14 59.27 -29.04
CA ILE A 5 -29.58 60.59 -28.72
C ILE A 5 -30.33 61.65 -29.50
N VAL A 6 -30.54 62.80 -28.85
CA VAL A 6 -31.22 63.95 -29.42
C VAL A 6 -30.31 65.15 -29.24
N LEU A 7 -30.00 65.86 -30.32
CA LEU A 7 -29.06 66.97 -30.32
C LEU A 7 -29.38 67.99 -31.41
N TRP A 8 -29.03 69.25 -31.16
CA TRP A 8 -29.09 70.32 -32.15
C TRP A 8 -27.82 70.34 -33.00
N GLY A 9 -27.96 70.73 -34.25
CA GLY A 9 -26.85 70.95 -35.16
C GLY A 9 -27.22 71.85 -36.34
N GLU A 10 -26.38 71.84 -37.37
CA GLU A 10 -26.49 72.67 -38.56
C GLU A 10 -26.41 71.80 -39.82
N ASN A 11 -27.21 72.13 -40.83
CA ASN A 11 -27.15 71.50 -42.15
C ASN A 11 -26.08 72.16 -43.05
N ALA A 12 -25.88 71.63 -44.26
CA ALA A 12 -24.94 72.18 -45.25
C ALA A 12 -25.21 73.65 -45.65
N SER A 13 -26.41 74.16 -45.39
CA SER A 13 -26.82 75.56 -45.61
C SER A 13 -26.69 76.45 -44.36
N ASN A 14 -26.08 75.95 -43.28
CA ASN A 14 -25.96 76.60 -41.96
C ASN A 14 -27.31 76.92 -41.29
N GLU A 15 -28.36 76.17 -41.61
CA GLU A 15 -29.64 76.27 -40.91
C GLU A 15 -29.66 75.33 -39.71
N LYS A 16 -30.24 75.76 -38.59
CA LYS A 16 -30.34 74.93 -37.39
C LYS A 16 -31.33 73.80 -37.61
N VAL A 17 -30.92 72.60 -37.24
CA VAL A 17 -31.74 71.38 -37.32
C VAL A 17 -31.67 70.62 -36.01
N LEU A 18 -32.78 69.98 -35.65
CA LEU A 18 -32.84 69.02 -34.55
C LEU A 18 -32.61 67.62 -35.11
N MET A 19 -31.66 66.88 -34.51
CA MET A 19 -31.34 65.52 -34.90
C MET A 19 -31.74 64.54 -33.79
N ALA A 20 -32.52 63.52 -34.15
CA ALA A 20 -32.80 62.38 -33.30
C ALA A 20 -32.16 61.13 -33.93
N ILE A 21 -31.18 60.55 -33.24
CA ILE A 21 -30.37 59.45 -33.74
C ILE A 21 -30.65 58.20 -32.91
N GLU A 22 -30.95 57.08 -33.56
CA GLU A 22 -31.16 55.79 -32.93
C GLU A 22 -30.25 54.70 -33.51
N LEU A 23 -29.82 53.79 -32.63
CA LEU A 23 -29.09 52.57 -32.99
C LEU A 23 -30.07 51.41 -33.23
N LEU A 24 -29.97 50.81 -34.42
CA LEU A 24 -30.57 49.52 -34.74
C LEU A 24 -29.54 48.41 -34.48
N GLU A 25 -29.54 47.89 -33.26
CA GLU A 25 -28.53 46.95 -32.76
C GLU A 25 -28.37 45.70 -33.64
N LYS A 26 -29.49 45.11 -34.06
CA LYS A 26 -29.52 43.85 -34.83
C LYS A 26 -28.96 44.00 -36.25
N ASP A 27 -29.22 45.15 -36.88
CA ASP A 27 -28.83 45.41 -38.27
C ASP A 27 -27.47 46.12 -38.38
N ASN A 28 -26.85 46.47 -37.23
CA ASN A 28 -25.65 47.30 -37.17
C ASN A 28 -25.78 48.61 -37.97
N LYS A 29 -26.95 49.24 -37.87
CA LYS A 29 -27.30 50.47 -38.58
C LYS A 29 -27.69 51.55 -37.59
N ILE A 30 -27.53 52.79 -38.00
CA ILE A 30 -28.06 53.97 -37.31
C ILE A 30 -29.12 54.62 -38.19
N LYS A 31 -30.15 55.15 -37.55
CA LYS A 31 -31.18 55.99 -38.16
C LYS A 31 -31.04 57.38 -37.60
N ILE A 32 -30.90 58.37 -38.48
CA ILE A 32 -30.84 59.79 -38.14
C ILE A 32 -32.10 60.44 -38.68
N HIS A 33 -32.95 60.94 -37.79
CA HIS A 33 -34.09 61.76 -38.13
C HIS A 33 -33.70 63.23 -37.99
N VAL A 34 -33.79 63.97 -39.10
CA VAL A 34 -33.44 65.39 -39.17
C VAL A 34 -34.72 66.21 -39.28
N PHE A 35 -34.92 67.12 -38.33
CA PHE A 35 -36.07 68.00 -38.25
C PHE A 35 -35.62 69.45 -38.46
N PRO A 36 -36.17 70.19 -39.45
CA PRO A 36 -35.92 71.62 -39.60
C PRO A 36 -36.37 72.42 -38.37
N GLN A 37 -35.73 73.56 -38.10
CA GLN A 37 -36.07 74.42 -36.96
C GLN A 37 -37.55 74.83 -36.91
N GLU A 38 -38.18 75.01 -38.08
CA GLU A 38 -39.60 75.39 -38.19
C GLU A 38 -40.55 74.36 -37.56
N VAL A 39 -40.14 73.10 -37.53
CA VAL A 39 -40.94 71.96 -37.08
C VAL A 39 -40.52 71.52 -35.66
N ALA A 40 -39.30 71.87 -35.24
CA ALA A 40 -38.71 71.49 -33.96
C ALA A 40 -39.15 72.42 -32.80
N THR A 41 -40.43 72.33 -32.42
CA THR A 41 -40.97 73.06 -31.25
C THR A 41 -40.32 72.62 -29.93
N GLU A 42 -40.30 73.52 -28.94
CA GLU A 42 -39.67 73.24 -27.63
C GLU A 42 -40.35 72.09 -26.87
N GLU A 43 -41.68 71.97 -27.00
CA GLU A 43 -42.46 70.84 -26.47
C GLU A 43 -42.06 69.52 -27.13
N PHE A 44 -41.85 69.52 -28.44
CA PHE A 44 -41.42 68.33 -29.18
C PHE A 44 -39.98 67.92 -28.78
N TYR A 45 -39.07 68.88 -28.63
CA TYR A 45 -37.71 68.62 -28.15
C TYR A 45 -37.69 67.97 -26.76
N GLN A 46 -38.49 68.48 -25.80
CA GLN A 46 -38.62 67.86 -24.48
C GLN A 46 -39.22 66.45 -24.56
N SER A 47 -40.23 66.25 -25.42
CA SER A 47 -40.82 64.92 -25.63
C SER A 47 -39.81 63.90 -26.18
N LEU A 48 -38.91 64.33 -27.07
CA LEU A 48 -37.82 63.53 -27.60
C LEU A 48 -36.81 63.17 -26.50
N LEU A 49 -36.47 64.11 -25.62
CA LEU A 49 -35.52 63.89 -24.54
C LEU A 49 -36.03 62.95 -23.45
N ASP A 50 -37.28 63.11 -23.03
CA ASP A 50 -37.83 62.40 -21.87
C ASP A 50 -38.49 61.07 -22.23
N LYS A 51 -39.19 61.03 -23.37
CA LYS A 51 -40.00 59.85 -23.77
C LYS A 51 -39.25 59.01 -24.80
N TRP A 52 -38.83 59.62 -25.92
CA TRP A 52 -38.26 58.85 -27.02
C TRP A 52 -36.92 58.20 -26.67
N ARG A 53 -36.05 58.89 -25.91
CA ARG A 53 -34.78 58.32 -25.42
C ARG A 53 -34.95 57.13 -24.47
N GLU A 54 -36.10 57.04 -23.81
CA GLU A 54 -36.47 55.93 -22.92
C GLU A 54 -37.30 54.86 -23.66
N ASN A 55 -37.25 54.85 -25.00
CA ASN A 55 -37.95 53.92 -25.89
C ASN A 55 -39.48 54.00 -25.86
N VAL A 56 -40.04 55.18 -25.53
CA VAL A 56 -41.48 55.45 -25.69
C VAL A 56 -41.71 56.05 -27.08
N ASP A 57 -42.60 55.42 -27.86
CA ASP A 57 -42.94 55.90 -29.20
C ASP A 57 -43.65 57.26 -29.15
N ILE A 58 -43.19 58.17 -29.99
CA ILE A 58 -43.78 59.50 -30.17
C ILE A 58 -44.03 59.75 -31.67
N PRO A 59 -45.14 60.40 -32.04
CA PRO A 59 -45.39 60.73 -33.44
C PRO A 59 -44.43 61.84 -33.90
N PHE A 60 -43.79 61.62 -35.04
CA PHE A 60 -42.91 62.62 -35.65
C PHE A 60 -43.72 63.63 -36.49
N PRO A 61 -43.40 64.93 -36.40
CA PRO A 61 -44.08 65.97 -37.16
C PRO A 61 -43.74 65.89 -38.66
N ALA A 62 -44.64 66.35 -39.53
CA ALA A 62 -44.45 66.30 -40.98
C ALA A 62 -43.26 67.17 -41.43
N GLY A 63 -42.50 66.70 -42.42
CA GLY A 63 -41.34 67.44 -42.97
C GLY A 63 -39.97 67.00 -42.45
N TYR A 64 -39.88 65.89 -41.70
CA TYR A 64 -38.60 65.31 -41.29
C TYR A 64 -37.96 64.46 -42.40
N GLN A 65 -36.64 64.40 -42.40
CA GLN A 65 -35.87 63.48 -43.26
C GLN A 65 -35.31 62.35 -42.42
N THR A 66 -35.23 61.15 -42.99
CA THR A 66 -34.60 60.00 -42.34
C THR A 66 -33.41 59.53 -43.17
N ILE A 67 -32.27 59.40 -42.52
CA ILE A 67 -31.03 58.94 -43.12
C ILE A 67 -30.64 57.64 -42.41
N GLU A 68 -30.51 56.55 -43.17
CA GLU A 68 -30.01 55.28 -42.65
C GLU A 68 -28.55 55.08 -43.05
N ARG A 69 -27.69 54.71 -42.08
CA ARG A 69 -26.27 54.47 -42.33
C ARG A 69 -25.77 53.25 -41.55
N PRO A 70 -24.76 52.52 -42.07
CA PRO A 70 -24.07 51.51 -41.27
C PRO A 70 -23.26 52.18 -40.16
N LEU A 71 -23.19 51.53 -39.00
CA LEU A 71 -22.31 51.95 -37.92
C LEU A 71 -20.88 51.48 -38.22
N SER A 72 -19.95 52.43 -38.36
CA SER A 72 -18.53 52.18 -38.70
C SER A 72 -17.61 52.77 -37.62
N ILE A 73 -16.50 52.10 -37.34
CA ILE A 73 -15.51 52.54 -36.34
C ILE A 73 -14.68 53.71 -36.91
N SER A 74 -14.47 53.72 -38.22
CA SER A 74 -13.63 54.70 -38.90
C SER A 74 -14.40 55.93 -39.36
N ASP A 75 -15.69 55.79 -39.64
CA ASP A 75 -16.51 56.88 -40.18
C ASP A 75 -17.26 57.60 -39.06
N SER A 76 -17.46 58.91 -39.21
CA SER A 76 -18.29 59.69 -38.28
C SER A 76 -19.74 59.15 -38.24
N LEU A 77 -20.35 59.23 -37.07
CA LEU A 77 -21.78 58.90 -36.87
C LEU A 77 -22.69 59.83 -37.69
N LEU A 78 -22.26 61.07 -37.92
CA LEU A 78 -22.98 62.07 -38.72
C LEU A 78 -22.43 62.12 -40.15
N PRO A 79 -23.28 62.28 -41.18
CA PRO A 79 -22.87 62.64 -42.54
C PRO A 79 -22.08 63.95 -42.57
N ASP A 80 -21.25 64.13 -43.60
CA ASP A 80 -20.44 65.35 -43.81
C ASP A 80 -21.31 66.63 -43.91
N ASP A 81 -22.57 66.46 -44.32
CA ASP A 81 -23.57 67.54 -44.47
C ASP A 81 -24.17 68.02 -43.14
N LEU A 82 -23.91 67.33 -42.02
CA LEU A 82 -24.49 67.63 -40.71
C LEU A 82 -23.40 67.90 -39.67
N LYS A 83 -23.42 69.09 -39.08
CA LYS A 83 -22.47 69.51 -38.02
C LYS A 83 -23.19 69.71 -36.70
N THR A 84 -22.48 69.53 -35.60
CA THR A 84 -23.01 69.81 -34.25
C THR A 84 -21.92 70.40 -33.38
N ASP A 85 -22.31 71.29 -32.47
CA ASP A 85 -21.42 71.85 -31.46
C ASP A 85 -21.01 70.80 -30.41
N ARG A 86 -21.83 69.76 -30.22
CA ARG A 86 -21.64 68.69 -29.22
C ARG A 86 -20.97 67.46 -29.81
N THR A 87 -19.78 67.64 -30.36
CA THR A 87 -18.96 66.55 -30.92
C THR A 87 -18.53 65.51 -29.87
N ASP A 88 -18.45 65.92 -28.61
CA ASP A 88 -18.20 65.07 -27.44
C ASP A 88 -19.26 63.98 -27.28
N LEU A 89 -20.53 64.34 -27.46
CA LEU A 89 -21.64 63.39 -27.33
C LEU A 89 -21.66 62.39 -28.49
N ILE A 90 -21.36 62.84 -29.71
CA ILE A 90 -21.31 61.98 -30.89
C ILE A 90 -20.20 60.94 -30.79
N THR A 91 -18.99 61.35 -30.43
CA THR A 91 -17.85 60.44 -30.28
C THR A 91 -18.06 59.43 -29.16
N ARG A 92 -18.62 59.86 -28.01
CA ARG A 92 -19.01 58.95 -26.93
C ARG A 92 -20.10 57.98 -27.39
N ALA A 93 -21.14 58.48 -28.05
CA ALA A 93 -22.22 57.66 -28.59
C ALA A 93 -21.71 56.59 -29.54
N GLN A 94 -20.84 56.98 -30.46
CA GLN A 94 -20.22 56.07 -31.42
C GLN A 94 -19.48 54.94 -30.70
N ALA A 95 -18.65 55.26 -29.69
CA ALA A 95 -17.95 54.24 -28.91
C ALA A 95 -18.91 53.34 -28.11
N GLU A 96 -19.89 53.91 -27.41
CA GLU A 96 -20.89 53.17 -26.64
C GLU A 96 -21.74 52.26 -27.53
N TRP A 97 -22.16 52.73 -28.69
CA TRP A 97 -23.01 51.98 -29.63
C TRP A 97 -22.24 50.87 -30.32
N HIS A 98 -20.98 51.10 -30.68
CA HIS A 98 -20.10 50.02 -31.14
C HIS A 98 -19.95 48.93 -30.09
N PHE A 99 -19.73 49.32 -28.84
CA PHE A 99 -19.67 48.37 -27.73
C PHE A 99 -20.99 47.60 -27.58
N VAL A 100 -22.14 48.26 -27.64
CA VAL A 100 -23.47 47.62 -27.56
C VAL A 100 -23.63 46.57 -28.66
N VAL A 101 -23.34 46.91 -29.91
CA VAL A 101 -23.46 45.98 -31.04
C VAL A 101 -22.49 44.80 -30.89
N LEU A 102 -21.23 45.06 -30.56
CA LEU A 102 -20.23 44.00 -30.40
C LEU A 102 -20.55 43.06 -29.24
N SER A 103 -20.98 43.60 -28.10
CA SER A 103 -21.40 42.83 -26.93
C SER A 103 -22.62 41.97 -27.23
N SER A 104 -23.59 42.50 -27.98
CA SER A 104 -24.79 41.77 -28.42
C SER A 104 -24.44 40.63 -29.38
N LYS A 105 -23.59 40.89 -30.39
CA LYS A 105 -23.08 39.85 -31.30
C LYS A 105 -22.30 38.76 -30.56
N LEU A 106 -21.44 39.16 -29.62
CA LEU A 106 -20.67 38.22 -28.81
C LEU A 106 -21.58 37.32 -27.97
N TYR A 107 -22.64 37.89 -27.39
CA TYR A 107 -23.65 37.12 -26.69
C TYR A 107 -24.36 36.13 -27.62
N ASP A 108 -24.77 36.55 -28.82
CA ASP A 108 -25.43 35.64 -29.79
C ASP A 108 -24.52 34.47 -30.19
N THR A 109 -23.21 34.71 -30.37
CA THR A 109 -22.22 33.65 -30.62
C THR A 109 -22.16 32.65 -29.46
N TYR A 110 -21.98 33.13 -28.23
CA TYR A 110 -21.93 32.24 -27.07
C TYR A 110 -23.25 31.53 -26.80
N LYS A 111 -24.37 32.17 -27.10
CA LYS A 111 -25.69 31.57 -27.01
C LYS A 111 -25.81 30.41 -28.01
N GLY A 112 -25.34 30.59 -29.25
CA GLY A 112 -25.29 29.53 -30.26
C GLY A 112 -24.42 28.35 -29.81
N GLU A 113 -23.18 28.62 -29.36
CA GLU A 113 -22.29 27.57 -28.83
C GLU A 113 -22.91 26.82 -27.65
N LEU A 114 -23.59 27.53 -26.74
CA LEU A 114 -24.26 26.92 -25.60
C LEU A 114 -25.47 26.07 -26.00
N ASP A 115 -26.21 26.50 -27.02
CA ASP A 115 -27.33 25.73 -27.56
C ASP A 115 -26.82 24.43 -28.24
N GLU A 116 -25.67 24.45 -28.93
CA GLU A 116 -25.02 23.23 -29.44
C GLU A 116 -24.56 22.28 -28.32
N LEU A 117 -23.96 22.82 -27.26
CA LEU A 117 -23.56 22.03 -26.09
C LEU A 117 -24.77 21.44 -25.38
N LYS A 118 -25.87 22.18 -25.32
CA LYS A 118 -27.14 21.69 -24.79
C LYS A 118 -27.66 20.50 -25.60
N GLU A 119 -27.67 20.58 -26.93
CA GLU A 119 -28.09 19.47 -27.79
C GLU A 119 -27.23 18.22 -27.55
N LYS A 120 -25.90 18.39 -27.44
CA LYS A 120 -25.00 17.30 -27.08
C LYS A 120 -25.36 16.69 -25.73
N VAL A 121 -25.54 17.50 -24.69
CA VAL A 121 -25.88 17.03 -23.34
C VAL A 121 -27.25 16.33 -23.31
N ASP A 122 -28.24 16.89 -24.01
CA ASP A 122 -29.59 16.32 -24.07
C ASP A 122 -29.64 14.99 -24.85
N SER A 123 -28.67 14.74 -25.73
CA SER A 123 -28.51 13.46 -26.45
C SER A 123 -27.85 12.35 -25.64
N LEU A 124 -27.26 12.66 -24.48
CA LEU A 124 -26.53 11.68 -23.67
C LEU A 124 -27.47 10.80 -22.86
N SER A 125 -27.30 9.48 -22.98
CA SER A 125 -27.94 8.49 -22.11
C SER A 125 -27.19 8.27 -20.80
N GLU A 126 -25.87 8.50 -20.81
CA GLU A 126 -24.98 8.28 -19.68
C GLU A 126 -24.03 9.47 -19.48
N TYR A 127 -23.44 9.55 -18.30
CA TYR A 127 -22.46 10.61 -18.00
C TYR A 127 -21.25 10.52 -18.94
N SER A 128 -20.87 11.68 -19.49
CA SER A 128 -19.67 11.82 -20.33
C SER A 128 -18.71 12.83 -19.71
N GLU A 129 -17.47 12.40 -19.45
CA GLU A 129 -16.40 13.28 -18.97
C GLU A 129 -16.00 14.33 -20.03
N ASN A 130 -16.08 13.98 -21.31
CA ASN A 130 -15.81 14.91 -22.41
C ASN A 130 -16.84 16.04 -22.44
N ALA A 131 -18.13 15.73 -22.35
CA ALA A 131 -19.19 16.75 -22.34
C ALA A 131 -19.10 17.68 -21.12
N TRP A 132 -18.67 17.14 -19.97
CA TRP A 132 -18.35 17.95 -18.80
C TRP A 132 -17.18 18.91 -19.07
N GLY A 133 -16.10 18.40 -19.67
CA GLY A 133 -14.95 19.20 -20.08
C GLY A 133 -15.33 20.34 -21.03
N ASP A 134 -16.14 20.05 -22.05
CA ASP A 134 -16.61 21.05 -23.02
C ASP A 134 -17.38 22.19 -22.34
N LEU A 135 -18.27 21.89 -21.39
CA LEU A 135 -18.98 22.93 -20.61
C LEU A 135 -18.05 23.74 -19.71
N VAL A 136 -17.02 23.11 -19.13
CA VAL A 136 -16.02 23.82 -18.31
C VAL A 136 -15.21 24.79 -19.19
N GLU A 137 -14.79 24.35 -20.38
CA GLU A 137 -14.06 25.20 -21.32
C GLU A 137 -14.94 26.37 -21.79
N PHE A 138 -16.19 26.10 -22.18
CA PHE A 138 -17.16 27.13 -22.53
C PHE A 138 -17.36 28.14 -21.39
N TRP A 139 -17.56 27.66 -20.16
CA TRP A 139 -17.73 28.55 -19.02
C TRP A 139 -16.48 29.38 -18.73
N SER A 140 -15.28 28.84 -18.96
CA SER A 140 -14.04 29.63 -18.87
C SER A 140 -14.07 30.79 -19.85
N LYS A 141 -14.39 30.53 -21.13
CA LYS A 141 -14.50 31.57 -22.16
C LYS A 141 -15.50 32.66 -21.76
N VAL A 142 -16.71 32.27 -21.37
CA VAL A 142 -17.75 33.22 -20.93
C VAL A 142 -17.31 33.98 -19.68
N SER A 143 -16.70 33.29 -18.71
CA SER A 143 -16.23 33.92 -17.47
C SER A 143 -15.15 34.96 -17.72
N ASP A 144 -14.25 34.74 -18.68
CA ASP A 144 -13.20 35.70 -19.00
C ASP A 144 -13.80 36.96 -19.63
N GLN A 145 -14.80 36.81 -20.51
CA GLN A 145 -15.55 37.93 -21.07
C GLN A 145 -16.35 38.72 -20.01
N ILE A 146 -16.84 38.05 -18.96
CA ILE A 146 -17.48 38.71 -17.82
C ILE A 146 -16.46 39.54 -17.03
N LYS A 147 -15.26 38.99 -16.77
CA LYS A 147 -14.19 39.71 -16.05
C LYS A 147 -13.67 40.91 -16.84
N GLU A 148 -13.59 40.77 -18.16
CA GLU A 148 -13.17 41.82 -19.08
C GLU A 148 -14.27 42.88 -19.33
N HIS A 149 -15.46 42.70 -18.74
CA HIS A 149 -16.62 43.59 -18.91
C HIS A 149 -17.04 43.79 -20.38
N THR A 150 -16.82 42.78 -21.23
CA THR A 150 -17.20 42.82 -22.65
C THR A 150 -18.63 42.39 -22.90
N LEU A 151 -19.24 41.68 -21.93
CA LEU A 151 -20.64 41.27 -21.96
C LEU A 151 -21.51 42.11 -21.00
N PHE A 152 -22.72 42.41 -21.43
CA PHE A 152 -23.73 43.01 -20.53
C PHE A 152 -24.10 42.05 -19.39
N LYS A 153 -24.31 42.61 -18.19
CA LYS A 153 -24.65 41.83 -16.98
C LYS A 153 -25.86 40.90 -17.19
N GLU A 154 -26.87 41.36 -17.91
CA GLU A 154 -28.06 40.58 -18.24
C GLU A 154 -27.70 39.35 -19.09
N HIS A 155 -26.95 39.55 -20.17
CA HIS A 155 -26.44 38.49 -21.05
C HIS A 155 -25.59 37.48 -20.28
N SER A 156 -24.67 37.97 -19.45
CA SER A 156 -23.81 37.14 -18.60
C SER A 156 -24.62 36.29 -17.62
N THR A 157 -25.69 36.84 -17.05
CA THR A 157 -26.56 36.13 -16.10
C THR A 157 -27.31 35.01 -16.83
N ILE A 158 -27.86 35.28 -18.01
CA ILE A 158 -28.55 34.28 -18.83
C ILE A 158 -27.61 33.13 -19.22
N LEU A 159 -26.41 33.43 -19.71
CA LEU A 159 -25.42 32.40 -20.08
C LEU A 159 -25.01 31.55 -18.87
N LYS A 160 -24.82 32.19 -17.70
CA LYS A 160 -24.51 31.49 -16.45
C LYS A 160 -25.61 30.54 -16.02
N GLU A 161 -26.86 31.01 -15.98
CA GLU A 161 -28.01 30.19 -15.58
C GLU A 161 -28.20 29.00 -16.51
N ARG A 162 -28.14 29.22 -17.83
CA ARG A 162 -28.24 28.13 -18.82
C ARG A 162 -27.11 27.12 -18.68
N THR A 163 -25.87 27.57 -18.52
CA THR A 163 -24.72 26.69 -18.30
C THR A 163 -24.88 25.86 -17.01
N ASN A 164 -25.36 26.47 -15.92
CA ASN A 164 -25.61 25.76 -14.66
C ASN A 164 -26.66 24.66 -14.82
N ILE A 165 -27.73 24.90 -15.58
CA ILE A 165 -28.75 23.88 -15.87
C ILE A 165 -28.11 22.66 -16.55
N LEU A 166 -27.19 22.86 -17.50
CA LEU A 166 -26.50 21.75 -18.17
C LEU A 166 -25.56 21.00 -17.21
N PHE A 167 -24.85 21.71 -16.33
CA PHE A 167 -24.04 21.06 -15.30
C PHE A 167 -24.87 20.23 -14.34
N GLU A 168 -26.05 20.70 -13.91
CA GLU A 168 -26.94 19.92 -13.04
C GLU A 168 -27.45 18.65 -13.76
N LYS A 169 -27.83 18.74 -15.04
CA LYS A 169 -28.19 17.54 -15.82
C LYS A 169 -27.06 16.51 -15.88
N LEU A 170 -25.82 16.93 -16.16
CA LEU A 170 -24.68 16.01 -16.16
C LEU A 170 -24.40 15.42 -14.78
N LYS A 171 -24.57 16.19 -13.70
CA LYS A 171 -24.45 15.67 -12.32
C LYS A 171 -25.52 14.63 -12.01
N GLU A 172 -26.73 14.80 -12.51
CA GLU A 172 -27.80 13.82 -12.37
C GLU A 172 -27.46 12.51 -13.10
N LEU A 173 -27.02 12.58 -14.35
CA LEU A 173 -26.54 11.40 -15.10
C LEU A 173 -25.39 10.70 -14.36
N LYS A 174 -24.45 11.46 -13.78
CA LYS A 174 -23.35 10.90 -12.99
C LYS A 174 -23.84 10.16 -11.74
N LYS A 175 -24.82 10.74 -11.04
CA LYS A 175 -25.44 10.10 -9.87
C LYS A 175 -26.17 8.82 -10.27
N GLU A 176 -26.79 8.79 -11.44
CA GLU A 176 -27.49 7.60 -11.92
C GLU A 176 -26.52 6.47 -12.26
N VAL A 177 -25.43 6.75 -12.97
CA VAL A 177 -24.34 5.77 -13.21
C VAL A 177 -23.80 5.24 -11.88
N GLN A 178 -23.60 6.11 -10.89
CA GLN A 178 -23.14 5.70 -9.56
C GLN A 178 -24.15 4.79 -8.85
N ARG A 179 -25.45 5.10 -8.90
CA ARG A 179 -26.51 4.25 -8.32
C ARG A 179 -26.58 2.88 -8.98
N GLN A 180 -26.47 2.85 -10.32
CA GLN A 180 -26.45 1.60 -11.07
C GLN A 180 -25.24 0.75 -10.65
N PHE A 181 -24.05 1.35 -10.55
CA PHE A 181 -22.86 0.67 -10.05
C PHE A 181 -23.02 0.17 -8.60
N GLU A 182 -23.60 0.96 -7.70
CA GLU A 182 -23.89 0.56 -6.33
C GLU A 182 -24.87 -0.62 -6.26
N SER A 183 -25.92 -0.61 -7.10
CA SER A 183 -26.87 -1.72 -7.17
C SER A 183 -26.23 -3.01 -7.70
N GLN A 184 -25.41 -2.92 -8.75
CA GLN A 184 -24.66 -4.05 -9.31
C GLN A 184 -23.65 -4.60 -8.28
N SER A 185 -22.92 -3.71 -7.62
CA SER A 185 -22.00 -4.05 -6.53
C SER A 185 -22.70 -4.80 -5.40
N SER A 186 -23.89 -4.35 -4.99
CA SER A 186 -24.66 -5.00 -3.93
C SER A 186 -25.11 -6.41 -4.33
N VAL A 187 -25.52 -6.61 -5.59
CA VAL A 187 -25.88 -7.93 -6.12
C VAL A 187 -24.67 -8.88 -6.11
N ILE A 188 -23.52 -8.43 -6.63
CA ILE A 188 -22.29 -9.24 -6.65
C ILE A 188 -21.84 -9.57 -5.23
N ALA A 189 -21.88 -8.60 -4.32
CA ALA A 189 -21.53 -8.79 -2.93
C ALA A 189 -22.44 -9.82 -2.25
N THR A 190 -23.74 -9.80 -2.57
CA THR A 190 -24.71 -10.78 -2.04
C THR A 190 -24.43 -12.18 -2.59
N GLN A 191 -24.09 -12.32 -3.88
CA GLN A 191 -23.71 -13.60 -4.49
C GLN A 191 -22.44 -14.18 -3.86
N LEU A 192 -21.38 -13.38 -3.70
CA LEU A 192 -20.14 -13.80 -3.05
C LEU A 192 -20.37 -14.18 -1.58
N GLN A 193 -21.26 -13.48 -0.89
CA GLN A 193 -21.64 -13.83 0.47
C GLN A 193 -22.40 -15.15 0.55
N ALA A 194 -23.29 -15.43 -0.41
CA ALA A 194 -24.01 -16.70 -0.47
C ALA A 194 -23.05 -17.88 -0.72
N GLU A 195 -22.13 -17.76 -1.68
CA GLU A 195 -21.08 -18.77 -1.91
C GLU A 195 -20.21 -18.97 -0.67
N LEU A 196 -19.88 -17.88 0.05
CA LEU A 196 -19.11 -17.96 1.28
C LEU A 196 -19.87 -18.70 2.40
N THR A 197 -21.16 -18.41 2.58
CA THR A 197 -21.98 -19.09 3.61
C THR A 197 -22.07 -20.60 3.37
N GLU A 198 -22.14 -21.04 2.11
CA GLU A 198 -22.09 -22.47 1.80
C GLU A 198 -20.76 -23.13 2.18
N ILE A 199 -19.65 -22.39 2.03
CA ILE A 199 -18.32 -22.86 2.45
C ILE A 199 -18.22 -22.87 3.98
N GLU A 200 -18.71 -21.82 4.66
CA GLU A 200 -18.76 -21.74 6.14
C GLU A 200 -19.57 -22.88 6.76
N ASP A 201 -20.70 -23.26 6.14
CA ASP A 201 -21.49 -24.41 6.56
C ASP A 201 -20.72 -25.74 6.40
N LYS A 202 -19.94 -25.89 5.32
CA LYS A 202 -19.10 -27.08 5.12
C LYS A 202 -17.94 -27.13 6.12
N ILE A 203 -17.35 -25.97 6.45
CA ILE A 203 -16.33 -25.83 7.51
C ILE A 203 -16.92 -26.29 8.85
N SER A 204 -18.13 -25.82 9.19
CA SER A 204 -18.81 -26.15 10.45
C SER A 204 -19.16 -27.64 10.57
N LYS A 205 -19.40 -28.31 9.44
CA LYS A 205 -19.65 -29.77 9.36
C LYS A 205 -18.37 -30.62 9.40
N GLY A 206 -17.19 -30.00 9.49
CA GLY A 206 -15.92 -30.71 9.59
C GLY A 206 -15.48 -31.44 8.31
N LEU A 207 -15.98 -31.01 7.15
CA LEU A 207 -15.55 -31.55 5.85
C LEU A 207 -14.08 -31.17 5.57
N GLY A 208 -13.40 -31.98 4.74
CA GLY A 208 -11.94 -31.93 4.57
C GLY A 208 -11.37 -30.52 4.37
N VAL A 209 -10.30 -30.21 5.11
CA VAL A 209 -9.70 -28.87 5.17
C VAL A 209 -9.12 -28.41 3.82
N LYS A 210 -8.52 -29.35 3.08
CA LYS A 210 -7.83 -29.07 1.81
C LYS A 210 -8.75 -28.60 0.68
N PRO A 211 -9.87 -29.29 0.34
CA PRO A 211 -10.78 -28.81 -0.70
C PRO A 211 -11.45 -27.48 -0.33
N LEU A 212 -11.83 -27.29 0.94
CA LEU A 212 -12.41 -26.02 1.41
C LEU A 212 -11.44 -24.85 1.32
N PHE A 213 -10.14 -25.10 1.50
CA PHE A 213 -9.12 -24.08 1.36
C PHE A 213 -8.96 -23.63 -0.10
N GLU A 214 -9.02 -24.55 -1.06
CA GLU A 214 -9.00 -24.23 -2.49
C GLU A 214 -10.29 -23.52 -2.94
N ASP A 215 -11.46 -23.92 -2.41
CA ASP A 215 -12.73 -23.23 -2.65
C ASP A 215 -12.69 -21.77 -2.16
N LEU A 216 -12.14 -21.52 -0.95
CA LEU A 216 -11.94 -20.17 -0.43
C LEU A 216 -10.96 -19.35 -1.27
N LYS A 217 -9.89 -19.96 -1.81
CA LYS A 217 -8.99 -19.26 -2.75
C LYS A 217 -9.68 -18.92 -4.06
N ALA A 218 -10.51 -19.82 -4.59
CA ALA A 218 -11.28 -19.58 -5.81
C ALA A 218 -12.25 -18.40 -5.60
N LEU A 219 -12.94 -18.37 -4.46
CA LEU A 219 -13.80 -17.25 -4.07
C LEU A 219 -13.01 -15.95 -3.87
N GLN A 220 -11.82 -16.03 -3.26
CA GLN A 220 -10.92 -14.88 -3.11
C GLN A 220 -10.49 -14.31 -4.47
N LYS A 221 -10.23 -15.18 -5.46
CA LYS A 221 -9.94 -14.74 -6.83
C LYS A 221 -11.14 -14.03 -7.46
N LYS A 222 -12.33 -14.62 -7.37
CA LYS A 222 -13.59 -13.98 -7.82
C LYS A 222 -13.81 -12.62 -7.16
N TYR A 223 -13.49 -12.48 -5.88
CA TYR A 223 -13.56 -11.22 -5.15
C TYR A 223 -12.61 -10.15 -5.72
N TYR A 224 -11.38 -10.51 -6.08
CA TYR A 224 -10.43 -9.56 -6.67
C TYR A 224 -10.83 -9.15 -8.09
N ASP A 225 -11.40 -10.08 -8.86
CA ASP A 225 -11.88 -9.84 -10.21
C ASP A 225 -13.21 -9.05 -10.23
N ALA A 226 -13.95 -9.02 -9.12
CA ALA A 226 -15.22 -8.32 -9.01
C ALA A 226 -15.09 -6.80 -8.93
N GLU A 227 -15.84 -6.11 -9.80
CA GLU A 227 -16.08 -4.67 -9.72
C GLU A 227 -17.17 -4.39 -8.70
N MET A 228 -16.77 -3.88 -7.54
CA MET A 228 -17.64 -3.55 -6.42
C MET A 228 -17.20 -2.25 -5.78
N THR A 229 -18.13 -1.59 -5.10
CA THR A 229 -17.84 -0.43 -4.26
C THR A 229 -16.86 -0.80 -3.16
N ARG A 230 -16.09 0.20 -2.68
CA ARG A 230 -15.16 0.00 -1.57
C ARG A 230 -15.87 -0.50 -0.30
N GLY A 231 -17.09 -0.04 -0.07
CA GLY A 231 -17.90 -0.44 1.09
C GLY A 231 -18.23 -1.93 1.05
N ASP A 232 -18.73 -2.42 -0.09
CA ASP A 232 -19.07 -3.83 -0.24
C ASP A 232 -17.83 -4.72 -0.29
N LYS A 233 -16.74 -4.25 -0.92
CA LYS A 233 -15.44 -4.94 -0.90
C LYS A 233 -14.97 -5.23 0.52
N ASN A 234 -15.00 -4.22 1.40
CA ASN A 234 -14.58 -4.38 2.79
C ASN A 234 -15.46 -5.40 3.55
N LYS A 235 -16.78 -5.40 3.32
CA LYS A 235 -17.71 -6.34 3.95
C LYS A 235 -17.43 -7.79 3.52
N VAL A 236 -17.29 -8.04 2.21
CA VAL A 236 -17.02 -9.37 1.68
C VAL A 236 -15.65 -9.87 2.13
N TRP A 237 -14.62 -9.02 2.08
CA TRP A 237 -13.27 -9.37 2.54
C TRP A 237 -13.22 -9.77 4.02
N ALA A 238 -13.91 -9.03 4.90
CA ALA A 238 -13.93 -9.34 6.33
C ALA A 238 -14.48 -10.75 6.60
N LYS A 239 -15.50 -11.18 5.85
CA LYS A 239 -16.05 -12.53 5.97
C LYS A 239 -15.11 -13.58 5.37
N ILE A 240 -14.52 -13.32 4.20
CA ILE A 240 -13.53 -14.23 3.60
C ILE A 240 -12.35 -14.47 4.55
N ASP A 241 -11.82 -13.41 5.17
CA ASP A 241 -10.74 -13.51 6.16
C ASP A 241 -11.16 -14.31 7.40
N ALA A 242 -12.39 -14.09 7.89
CA ALA A 242 -12.96 -14.86 9.01
C ALA A 242 -13.07 -16.35 8.67
N ALA A 243 -13.53 -16.71 7.47
CA ALA A 243 -13.63 -18.09 7.01
C ALA A 243 -12.25 -18.76 6.88
N PHE A 244 -11.23 -18.05 6.37
CA PHE A 244 -9.86 -18.55 6.35
C PHE A 244 -9.29 -18.76 7.75
N LYS A 245 -9.59 -17.88 8.71
CA LYS A 245 -9.20 -18.05 10.12
C LYS A 245 -9.87 -19.27 10.74
N ALA A 246 -11.18 -19.42 10.56
CA ALA A 246 -11.95 -20.57 11.06
C ALA A 246 -11.41 -21.90 10.50
N LEU A 247 -11.11 -21.95 9.20
CA LEU A 247 -10.55 -23.13 8.57
C LEU A 247 -9.12 -23.45 9.06
N LYS A 248 -8.31 -22.42 9.36
CA LYS A 248 -6.97 -22.60 9.95
C LYS A 248 -7.00 -23.05 11.41
N SER A 249 -8.03 -22.66 12.18
CA SER A 249 -8.21 -23.14 13.55
C SER A 249 -8.74 -24.58 13.61
N TYR A 250 -9.37 -25.09 12.55
CA TYR A 250 -9.82 -26.49 12.45
C TYR A 250 -8.67 -27.48 12.19
N LYS A 251 -7.42 -27.08 12.45
CA LYS A 251 -6.25 -27.94 12.32
C LYS A 251 -6.13 -28.81 13.59
N PRO A 252 -6.03 -30.14 13.48
CA PRO A 252 -5.98 -31.05 14.63
C PRO A 252 -4.92 -30.66 15.66
N GLU A 253 -5.25 -30.86 16.94
CA GLU A 253 -4.60 -30.43 18.19
C GLU A 253 -3.15 -30.91 18.44
N GLU A 254 -2.35 -31.19 17.41
CA GLU A 254 -1.05 -31.86 17.56
C GLU A 254 0.19 -30.96 17.43
N ARG A 255 0.05 -29.63 17.54
CA ARG A 255 1.23 -28.74 17.56
C ARG A 255 1.05 -27.56 18.49
N LYS A 256 1.29 -27.77 19.79
CA LYS A 256 1.43 -26.69 20.78
C LYS A 256 2.86 -26.15 20.94
N ASP A 257 3.84 -26.65 20.18
CA ASP A 257 5.24 -26.17 20.21
C ASP A 257 5.69 -25.28 19.03
N ASP A 258 4.78 -24.89 18.13
CA ASP A 258 5.13 -24.04 16.96
C ASP A 258 5.15 -22.52 17.26
N ARG A 259 5.45 -22.11 18.50
CA ARG A 259 5.64 -20.67 18.80
C ARG A 259 7.06 -20.18 18.50
N LYS A 260 8.08 -21.03 18.57
CA LYS A 260 9.47 -20.68 18.22
C LYS A 260 9.73 -20.66 16.70
N PHE A 261 9.19 -21.63 15.95
CA PHE A 261 9.38 -21.72 14.49
C PHE A 261 8.69 -20.60 13.68
N ASN A 262 7.74 -19.90 14.30
CA ASN A 262 6.88 -18.91 13.63
C ASN A 262 7.48 -17.49 13.63
N GLU A 263 8.41 -17.17 14.54
CA GLU A 263 9.00 -15.82 14.60
C GLU A 263 10.07 -15.63 13.52
N SER A 264 10.95 -16.62 13.35
CA SER A 264 11.97 -16.66 12.29
C SER A 264 11.33 -16.62 10.89
N SER A 265 10.31 -17.45 10.64
CA SER A 265 9.57 -17.47 9.36
C SER A 265 8.83 -16.16 9.06
N ARG A 266 8.27 -15.49 10.10
CA ARG A 266 7.61 -14.19 9.96
C ARG A 266 8.61 -13.05 9.71
N LEU A 267 9.75 -13.05 10.39
CA LEU A 267 10.81 -12.06 10.13
C LEU A 267 11.38 -12.23 8.72
N GLN A 268 11.61 -13.47 8.28
CA GLN A 268 12.08 -13.78 6.93
C GLN A 268 11.09 -13.30 5.86
N SER A 269 9.80 -13.57 6.04
CA SER A 269 8.75 -13.09 5.11
C SER A 269 8.66 -11.56 5.05
N ARG A 270 8.89 -10.87 6.18
CA ARG A 270 8.94 -9.40 6.23
C ARG A 270 10.18 -8.85 5.53
N TYR A 271 11.32 -9.50 5.71
CA TYR A 271 12.56 -9.17 5.03
C TYR A 271 12.43 -9.33 3.50
N ASP A 272 11.92 -10.47 3.04
CA ASP A 272 11.71 -10.74 1.61
C ASP A 272 10.70 -9.75 0.98
N GLY A 273 9.63 -9.42 1.71
CA GLY A 273 8.66 -8.42 1.30
C GLY A 273 9.26 -7.02 1.18
N LEU A 274 10.13 -6.64 2.12
CA LEU A 274 10.84 -5.37 2.11
C LEU A 274 11.82 -5.30 0.92
N ILE A 275 12.58 -6.36 0.65
CA ILE A 275 13.46 -6.45 -0.54
C ILE A 275 12.66 -6.27 -1.83
N GLY A 276 11.52 -6.94 -1.95
CA GLY A 276 10.63 -6.78 -3.11
C GLY A 276 10.13 -5.34 -3.28
N ALA A 277 9.87 -4.64 -2.17
CA ALA A 277 9.47 -3.24 -2.18
C ALA A 277 10.63 -2.30 -2.56
N ILE A 278 11.84 -2.52 -2.03
CA ILE A 278 13.06 -1.77 -2.38
C ILE A 278 13.29 -1.86 -3.90
N LYS A 279 13.28 -3.08 -4.46
CA LYS A 279 13.50 -3.30 -5.91
C LYS A 279 12.49 -2.57 -6.79
N LYS A 280 11.22 -2.50 -6.37
CA LYS A 280 10.18 -1.73 -7.08
C LYS A 280 10.42 -0.22 -6.95
N MET A 281 10.87 0.25 -5.79
CA MET A 281 11.18 1.66 -5.55
C MET A 281 12.40 2.11 -6.36
N GLU A 282 13.48 1.32 -6.39
CA GLU A 282 14.65 1.53 -7.25
C GLU A 282 14.26 1.59 -8.73
N GLY A 283 13.43 0.66 -9.19
CA GLY A 283 12.90 0.68 -10.56
C GLY A 283 12.06 1.91 -10.87
N SER A 284 11.39 2.50 -9.87
CA SER A 284 10.62 3.74 -10.01
C SER A 284 11.50 4.98 -10.04
N VAL A 285 12.56 5.02 -9.23
CA VAL A 285 13.58 6.08 -9.22
C VAL A 285 14.32 6.09 -10.56
N LYS A 286 14.77 4.93 -11.04
CA LYS A 286 15.48 4.80 -12.33
C LYS A 286 14.67 5.29 -13.53
N LYS A 287 13.35 5.10 -13.53
CA LYS A 287 12.46 5.65 -14.57
C LYS A 287 12.41 7.17 -14.53
N ASP A 288 12.37 7.75 -13.34
CA ASP A 288 12.37 9.20 -13.16
C ASP A 288 13.73 9.82 -13.52
N GLU A 289 14.84 9.15 -13.21
CA GLU A 289 16.19 9.55 -13.65
C GLU A 289 16.31 9.55 -15.18
N HIS A 290 15.76 8.53 -15.84
CA HIS A 290 15.70 8.50 -17.30
C HIS A 290 14.86 9.66 -17.85
N GLU A 291 13.73 10.01 -17.23
CA GLU A 291 12.90 11.16 -17.61
C GLU A 291 13.69 12.48 -17.48
N ILE A 292 14.42 12.69 -16.38
CA ILE A 292 15.30 13.86 -16.21
C ILE A 292 16.36 13.89 -17.32
N SER A 293 17.03 12.77 -17.58
CA SER A 293 18.06 12.69 -18.62
C SER A 293 17.52 13.03 -20.02
N PHE A 294 16.27 12.63 -20.28
CA PHE A 294 15.57 12.90 -21.54
C PHE A 294 15.18 14.37 -21.67
N GLN A 295 14.60 14.96 -20.61
CA GLN A 295 14.23 16.37 -20.60
C GLN A 295 15.45 17.28 -20.68
N ASN A 296 16.55 16.97 -19.98
CA ASN A 296 17.82 17.70 -20.07
C ASN A 296 18.39 17.73 -21.49
N LYS A 297 18.40 16.58 -22.20
CA LYS A 297 18.84 16.53 -23.60
C LYS A 297 18.01 17.43 -24.51
N ARG A 298 16.71 17.51 -24.28
CA ARG A 298 15.79 18.35 -25.07
C ARG A 298 15.87 19.83 -24.72
N ILE A 299 16.05 20.17 -23.44
CA ILE A 299 16.27 21.56 -23.00
C ILE A 299 17.51 22.15 -23.70
N ASN A 300 18.59 21.37 -23.82
CA ASN A 300 19.81 21.79 -24.51
C ASN A 300 19.66 21.92 -26.04
N GLN A 301 18.58 21.39 -26.62
CA GLN A 301 18.31 21.38 -28.06
C GLN A 301 17.16 22.30 -28.47
N SER A 302 16.50 22.98 -27.54
CA SER A 302 15.27 23.75 -27.83
C SER A 302 15.54 25.24 -27.89
N GLU A 303 15.06 25.89 -28.96
CA GLU A 303 15.32 27.31 -29.26
C GLU A 303 14.26 28.28 -28.68
N GLY A 304 13.14 27.76 -28.14
CA GLY A 304 12.04 28.57 -27.60
C GLY A 304 12.11 28.84 -26.09
N GLN A 305 12.07 30.13 -25.69
CA GLN A 305 12.14 30.56 -24.28
C GLN A 305 11.02 29.96 -23.40
N LEU A 306 9.80 29.88 -23.92
CA LEU A 306 8.63 29.35 -23.20
C LEU A 306 8.67 27.81 -23.07
N GLU A 307 9.17 27.14 -24.10
CA GLU A 307 9.34 25.68 -24.11
C GLU A 307 10.44 25.25 -23.12
N MET A 308 11.50 26.05 -23.00
CA MET A 308 12.56 25.87 -22.00
C MET A 308 12.00 26.01 -20.57
N GLN A 309 11.17 27.03 -20.31
CA GLN A 309 10.55 27.24 -18.99
C GLN A 309 9.60 26.11 -18.59
N LEU A 310 8.76 25.63 -19.52
CA LEU A 310 7.86 24.50 -19.26
C LEU A 310 8.63 23.20 -18.96
N ARG A 311 9.73 22.94 -19.67
CA ARG A 311 10.57 21.76 -19.42
C ARG A 311 11.35 21.88 -18.11
N GLN A 312 11.87 23.06 -17.76
CA GLN A 312 12.50 23.31 -16.47
C GLN A 312 11.54 23.08 -15.29
N ALA A 313 10.28 23.52 -15.42
CA ALA A 313 9.25 23.26 -14.41
C ALA A 313 8.96 21.75 -14.25
N LYS A 314 8.81 21.02 -15.38
CA LYS A 314 8.66 19.55 -15.35
C LYS A 314 9.86 18.86 -14.73
N LEU A 315 11.07 19.32 -15.03
CA LEU A 315 12.29 18.76 -14.49
C LEU A 315 12.34 18.91 -12.96
N LYS A 316 12.04 20.11 -12.43
CA LYS A 316 11.95 20.34 -10.98
C LYS A 316 10.91 19.44 -10.30
N MET A 317 9.75 19.23 -10.93
CA MET A 317 8.73 18.32 -10.39
C MET A 317 9.22 16.86 -10.34
N VAL A 318 10.00 16.41 -11.34
CA VAL A 318 10.58 15.07 -11.35
C VAL A 318 11.73 14.96 -10.34
N GLU A 319 12.56 16.00 -10.17
CA GLU A 319 13.60 16.06 -9.14
C GLU A 319 13.02 15.96 -7.72
N GLU A 320 11.97 16.71 -7.40
CA GLU A 320 11.29 16.62 -6.11
C GLU A 320 10.69 15.23 -5.88
N ARG A 321 10.14 14.61 -6.93
CA ARG A 321 9.62 13.24 -6.88
C ARG A 321 10.74 12.22 -6.62
N ILE A 322 11.89 12.36 -7.28
CA ILE A 322 13.07 11.51 -7.04
C ILE A 322 13.56 11.69 -5.62
N LYS A 323 13.71 12.94 -5.13
CA LYS A 323 14.16 13.23 -3.77
C LYS A 323 13.26 12.55 -2.73
N SER A 324 11.95 12.69 -2.85
CA SER A 324 11.00 12.03 -1.95
C SER A 324 11.06 10.49 -2.03
N LYS A 325 11.30 9.93 -3.23
CA LYS A 325 11.47 8.48 -3.39
C LYS A 325 12.79 8.00 -2.79
N GLN A 326 13.87 8.76 -2.95
CA GLN A 326 15.19 8.44 -2.42
C GLN A 326 15.20 8.45 -0.89
N GLU A 327 14.59 9.47 -0.27
CA GLU A 327 14.41 9.53 1.19
C GLU A 327 13.66 8.30 1.73
N LYS A 328 12.59 7.87 1.06
CA LYS A 328 11.85 6.66 1.42
C LYS A 328 12.69 5.39 1.22
N LEU A 329 13.49 5.35 0.16
CA LEU A 329 14.35 4.21 -0.17
C LEU A 329 15.46 4.06 0.90
N ASP A 330 16.04 5.18 1.35
CA ASP A 330 17.02 5.19 2.43
C ASP A 330 16.42 4.70 3.76
N ASP A 331 15.19 5.10 4.09
CA ASP A 331 14.48 4.60 5.27
C ASP A 331 14.13 3.10 5.17
N MET A 332 13.82 2.62 3.96
CA MET A 332 13.65 1.19 3.69
C MET A 332 14.98 0.43 3.85
N TYR A 333 16.11 1.00 3.43
CA TYR A 333 17.42 0.39 3.62
C TYR A 333 17.81 0.28 5.10
N LYS A 334 17.58 1.32 5.90
CA LYS A 334 17.76 1.26 7.36
C LYS A 334 16.88 0.17 8.00
N THR A 335 15.64 0.03 7.52
CA THR A 335 14.72 -1.01 7.99
C THR A 335 15.19 -2.41 7.60
N ARG A 336 15.79 -2.55 6.41
CA ARG A 336 16.38 -3.82 5.95
C ARG A 336 17.50 -4.24 6.89
N GLU A 337 18.43 -3.34 7.18
CA GLU A 337 19.58 -3.58 8.06
C GLU A 337 19.14 -3.95 9.50
N MET A 338 18.08 -3.30 10.01
CA MET A 338 17.48 -3.67 11.30
C MET A 338 16.83 -5.07 11.29
N LEU A 339 16.26 -5.52 10.18
CA LEU A 339 15.66 -6.85 10.07
C LEU A 339 16.72 -7.93 9.87
N GLU A 340 17.76 -7.62 9.09
CA GLU A 340 18.90 -8.50 8.81
C GLU A 340 19.68 -8.80 10.09
N SER A 341 20.05 -7.77 10.86
CA SER A 341 20.70 -7.93 12.18
C SER A 341 19.86 -8.72 13.18
N LYS A 342 18.52 -8.60 13.13
CA LYS A 342 17.62 -9.41 13.97
C LYS A 342 17.55 -10.87 13.51
N LEU A 343 17.54 -11.13 12.20
CA LEU A 343 17.57 -12.47 11.64
C LEU A 343 18.90 -13.17 11.95
N GLU A 344 20.02 -12.47 11.87
CA GLU A 344 21.34 -13.00 12.24
C GLU A 344 21.42 -13.36 13.72
N ARG A 345 20.90 -12.50 14.61
CA ARG A 345 20.82 -12.81 16.05
C ARG A 345 19.96 -14.03 16.34
N LEU A 346 18.85 -14.21 15.63
CA LEU A 346 17.99 -15.38 15.79
C LEU A 346 18.67 -16.66 15.29
N LYS A 347 19.35 -16.62 14.14
CA LYS A 347 20.13 -17.76 13.61
C LYS A 347 21.28 -18.14 14.54
N LYS A 348 22.01 -17.16 15.09
CA LYS A 348 23.08 -17.40 16.09
C LYS A 348 22.54 -18.04 17.37
N LYS A 349 21.31 -17.70 17.79
CA LYS A 349 20.64 -18.34 18.93
C LYS A 349 20.16 -19.77 18.61
N GLU A 350 19.58 -19.99 17.44
CA GLU A 350 19.19 -21.34 16.99
C GLU A 350 20.40 -22.28 16.91
N GLN A 351 21.54 -21.81 16.37
CA GLN A 351 22.80 -22.59 16.35
C GLN A 351 23.36 -22.87 17.76
N LYS A 352 23.22 -21.94 18.71
CA LYS A 352 23.60 -22.13 20.12
C LYS A 352 22.75 -23.22 20.80
N ASP A 353 21.44 -23.18 20.57
CA ASP A 353 20.49 -24.14 21.14
C ASP A 353 20.71 -25.53 20.54
N GLU A 354 20.93 -25.64 19.22
CA GLU A 354 21.28 -26.90 18.53
C GLU A 354 22.61 -27.48 19.02
N ALA A 355 23.64 -26.66 19.25
CA ALA A 355 24.92 -27.12 19.79
C ALA A 355 24.80 -27.64 21.24
N LYS A 356 24.01 -26.95 22.08
CA LYS A 356 23.71 -27.42 23.46
C LYS A 356 22.97 -28.76 23.45
N GLU A 357 22.01 -28.92 22.54
CA GLU A 357 21.22 -30.15 22.43
C GLU A 357 22.06 -31.32 21.91
N GLN A 358 22.96 -31.09 20.96
CA GLN A 358 23.88 -32.11 20.45
C GLN A 358 24.91 -32.58 21.49
N VAL A 359 25.39 -31.69 22.36
CA VAL A 359 26.29 -32.06 23.47
C VAL A 359 25.55 -32.88 24.53
N LYS A 360 24.33 -32.45 24.92
CA LYS A 360 23.49 -33.21 25.86
C LYS A 360 23.10 -34.58 25.31
N ALA A 361 22.80 -34.69 24.02
CA ALA A 361 22.49 -35.96 23.38
C ALA A 361 23.68 -36.94 23.40
N LYS A 362 24.90 -36.47 23.09
CA LYS A 362 26.11 -37.32 23.12
C LYS A 362 26.47 -37.81 24.51
N ILE A 363 26.34 -36.95 25.52
CA ILE A 363 26.57 -37.33 26.92
C ILE A 363 25.50 -38.33 27.39
N ALA A 364 24.23 -38.12 27.01
CA ALA A 364 23.15 -39.06 27.34
C ALA A 364 23.29 -40.42 26.65
N ASP A 365 23.77 -40.46 25.40
CA ASP A 365 24.01 -41.71 24.67
C ASP A 365 25.19 -42.51 25.26
N GLU A 366 26.24 -41.84 25.73
CA GLU A 366 27.37 -42.49 26.40
C GLU A 366 27.02 -42.97 27.83
N ILE A 367 26.20 -42.22 28.57
CA ILE A 367 25.67 -42.68 29.87
C ILE A 367 24.79 -43.92 29.67
N LYS A 368 23.94 -43.96 28.63
CA LYS A 368 23.17 -45.16 28.28
C LYS A 368 24.05 -46.33 27.86
N SER A 369 25.16 -46.08 27.17
CA SER A 369 26.14 -47.12 26.85
C SER A 369 26.79 -47.69 28.12
N ALA A 370 27.02 -46.88 29.15
CA ALA A 370 27.52 -47.32 30.46
C ALA A 370 26.45 -48.06 31.29
N GLU A 371 25.16 -47.76 31.10
CA GLU A 371 24.07 -48.56 31.67
C GLU A 371 23.87 -49.89 30.92
N GLY A 372 24.10 -49.95 29.62
CA GLY A 372 24.07 -51.19 28.85
C GLY A 372 25.17 -52.18 29.27
N THR A 373 26.38 -51.70 29.59
CA THR A 373 27.44 -52.56 30.13
C THR A 373 27.12 -53.10 31.54
N ARG A 374 26.30 -52.40 32.33
CA ARG A 374 25.77 -52.91 33.60
C ARG A 374 24.84 -54.11 33.39
N GLU A 375 23.97 -54.07 32.38
CA GLU A 375 23.06 -55.17 32.06
C GLU A 375 23.83 -56.40 31.57
N ASP A 376 24.81 -56.22 30.68
CA ASP A 376 25.67 -57.31 30.17
C ASP A 376 26.55 -57.94 31.27
N LEU A 377 27.04 -57.15 32.23
CA LEU A 377 27.85 -57.64 33.35
C LEU A 377 26.98 -58.33 34.43
N ALA A 378 25.77 -57.84 34.67
CA ALA A 378 24.80 -58.48 35.57
C ALA A 378 24.35 -59.84 35.02
N GLU A 379 24.12 -59.94 33.71
CA GLU A 379 23.75 -61.20 33.05
C GLU A 379 24.90 -62.23 33.13
N LYS A 380 26.15 -61.80 32.92
CA LYS A 380 27.34 -62.67 33.09
C LYS A 380 27.56 -63.13 34.54
N LEU A 381 27.25 -62.29 35.52
CA LEU A 381 27.31 -62.65 36.95
C LEU A 381 26.20 -63.64 37.32
N GLU A 382 25.01 -63.50 36.75
CA GLU A 382 23.89 -64.42 36.94
C GLU A 382 24.17 -65.79 36.28
N THR A 383 24.83 -65.82 35.11
CA THR A 383 25.31 -67.05 34.47
C THR A 383 26.43 -67.73 35.27
N ALA A 384 27.40 -66.96 35.79
CA ALA A 384 28.46 -67.52 36.64
C ALA A 384 27.91 -68.05 37.97
N ALA A 385 26.94 -67.36 38.58
CA ALA A 385 26.29 -67.80 39.81
C ALA A 385 25.42 -69.05 39.62
N SER A 386 24.84 -69.25 38.43
CA SER A 386 24.04 -70.43 38.10
C SER A 386 24.91 -71.66 37.76
N GLU A 387 26.05 -71.49 37.09
CA GLU A 387 27.04 -72.57 36.87
C GLU A 387 27.65 -73.09 38.19
N ILE A 388 27.81 -72.24 39.20
CA ILE A 388 28.37 -72.63 40.52
C ILE A 388 27.34 -73.37 41.40
N ASN A 389 26.03 -73.15 41.18
CA ASN A 389 24.93 -73.70 41.99
C ASN A 389 24.69 -75.22 41.79
N GLU A 390 25.33 -75.84 40.79
CA GLU A 390 25.28 -77.29 40.58
C GLU A 390 26.23 -78.08 41.52
N SER A 391 27.08 -77.41 42.30
CA SER A 391 27.99 -78.03 43.28
C SER A 391 27.49 -77.90 44.74
N LYS A 392 27.48 -79.01 45.49
CA LYS A 392 26.67 -79.21 46.71
C LYS A 392 27.00 -78.32 47.94
N SER A 393 25.99 -77.53 48.34
CA SER A 393 25.38 -77.30 49.67
C SER A 393 26.16 -76.84 50.93
N THR A 394 27.42 -76.41 50.91
CA THR A 394 28.02 -75.71 52.09
C THR A 394 28.76 -74.40 51.81
N ALA A 395 28.83 -73.95 50.54
CA ALA A 395 29.46 -72.67 50.15
C ALA A 395 28.50 -71.47 50.05
N LYS A 396 27.19 -71.68 50.31
CA LYS A 396 26.11 -70.73 49.99
C LYS A 396 26.18 -69.39 50.75
N GLY A 397 26.65 -69.39 52.00
CA GLY A 397 26.75 -68.18 52.82
C GLY A 397 27.91 -67.26 52.43
N MET A 398 29.06 -67.84 52.04
CA MET A 398 30.22 -67.07 51.55
C MET A 398 29.99 -66.58 50.12
N LEU A 399 29.42 -67.42 49.24
CA LEU A 399 29.05 -67.00 47.87
C LEU A 399 28.04 -65.84 47.88
N ALA A 400 27.07 -65.85 48.79
CA ALA A 400 26.15 -64.73 48.95
C ALA A 400 26.87 -63.45 49.38
N SER A 401 27.80 -63.52 50.34
CA SER A 401 28.58 -62.36 50.79
C SER A 401 29.54 -61.79 49.73
N ILE A 402 30.05 -62.65 48.86
CA ILE A 402 30.94 -62.27 47.75
C ILE A 402 30.13 -61.68 46.59
N ALA A 403 28.97 -62.26 46.27
CA ALA A 403 28.04 -61.70 45.29
C ALA A 403 27.54 -60.31 45.71
N THR A 404 27.24 -60.10 47.00
CA THR A 404 26.92 -58.75 47.52
C THR A 404 28.10 -57.79 47.40
N ALA A 405 29.33 -58.23 47.66
CA ALA A 405 30.51 -57.37 47.53
C ALA A 405 30.80 -56.98 46.05
N VAL A 406 30.53 -57.86 45.09
CA VAL A 406 30.62 -57.55 43.66
C VAL A 406 29.50 -56.58 43.24
N SER A 407 28.27 -56.82 43.70
CA SER A 407 27.13 -55.92 43.45
C SER A 407 27.37 -54.51 44.01
N GLU A 408 27.86 -54.40 45.24
CA GLU A 408 28.22 -53.12 45.87
C GLU A 408 29.36 -52.43 45.11
N THR A 409 30.36 -53.17 44.61
CA THR A 409 31.44 -52.58 43.80
C THR A 409 30.92 -52.03 42.47
N ILE A 410 29.96 -52.70 41.84
CA ILE A 410 29.34 -52.25 40.59
C ILE A 410 28.48 -51.00 40.84
N GLU A 411 27.72 -50.96 41.93
CA GLU A 411 26.92 -49.79 42.31
C GLU A 411 27.80 -48.58 42.66
N ASP A 412 28.83 -48.75 43.48
CA ASP A 412 29.78 -47.67 43.84
C ASP A 412 30.50 -47.09 42.62
N ALA A 413 30.83 -47.94 41.64
CA ALA A 413 31.50 -47.51 40.42
C ALA A 413 30.57 -46.75 39.46
N ILE A 414 29.31 -47.18 39.35
CA ILE A 414 28.28 -46.47 38.58
C ILE A 414 27.96 -45.12 39.20
N ASP A 415 27.87 -45.05 40.52
CA ASP A 415 27.66 -43.78 41.23
C ASP A 415 28.86 -42.85 41.06
N THR A 416 30.07 -43.38 40.94
CA THR A 416 31.28 -42.61 40.60
C THR A 416 31.21 -42.06 39.16
N VAL A 417 30.72 -42.83 38.19
CA VAL A 417 30.51 -42.36 36.80
C VAL A 417 29.42 -41.29 36.74
N LYS A 418 28.31 -41.48 37.47
CA LYS A 418 27.23 -40.48 37.58
C LYS A 418 27.72 -39.18 38.21
N ALA A 419 28.50 -39.26 39.30
CA ALA A 419 29.08 -38.08 39.94
C ALA A 419 30.08 -37.35 39.04
N VAL A 420 30.88 -38.07 38.24
CA VAL A 420 31.79 -37.47 37.25
C VAL A 420 31.01 -36.80 36.12
N ALA A 421 29.91 -37.40 35.67
CA ALA A 421 29.03 -36.83 34.65
C ALA A 421 28.32 -35.57 35.16
N GLU A 422 27.81 -35.57 36.40
CA GLU A 422 27.13 -34.43 37.03
C GLU A 422 28.09 -33.24 37.22
N VAL A 423 29.30 -33.48 37.76
CA VAL A 423 30.34 -32.45 37.91
C VAL A 423 30.84 -31.93 36.55
N ALA A 424 30.77 -32.74 35.50
CA ALA A 424 31.11 -32.32 34.14
C ALA A 424 29.97 -31.53 33.48
N GLU A 425 28.71 -31.88 33.71
CA GLU A 425 27.53 -31.13 33.27
C GLU A 425 27.55 -29.71 33.86
N ASP A 426 27.80 -29.59 35.17
CA ASP A 426 27.94 -28.30 35.86
C ASP A 426 29.07 -27.44 35.26
N LYS A 427 30.24 -28.03 34.98
CA LYS A 427 31.38 -27.30 34.37
C LYS A 427 31.12 -26.88 32.92
N LEU A 428 30.36 -27.67 32.17
CA LEU A 428 29.98 -27.32 30.80
C LEU A 428 28.91 -26.23 30.78
N GLU A 429 28.00 -26.24 31.77
CA GLU A 429 27.00 -25.19 31.97
C GLU A 429 27.66 -23.86 32.36
N ASP A 430 28.63 -23.86 33.29
CA ASP A 430 29.43 -22.68 33.65
C ASP A 430 30.17 -22.06 32.44
N ILE A 431 30.71 -22.88 31.53
CA ILE A 431 31.39 -22.40 30.33
C ILE A 431 30.38 -21.84 29.31
N ALA A 432 29.21 -22.48 29.19
CA ALA A 432 28.14 -22.01 28.32
C ALA A 432 27.55 -20.66 28.78
N ASP A 433 27.50 -20.43 30.09
CA ASP A 433 27.08 -19.17 30.69
C ASP A 433 28.15 -18.09 30.55
N ALA A 434 29.44 -18.43 30.68
CA ALA A 434 30.54 -17.50 30.40
C ALA A 434 30.59 -17.02 28.94
N ILE A 435 30.06 -17.80 27.99
CA ILE A 435 29.86 -17.39 26.59
C ILE A 435 28.68 -16.43 26.44
N GLU A 436 27.64 -16.58 27.26
CA GLU A 436 26.48 -15.67 27.29
C GLU A 436 26.85 -14.28 27.84
N GLU A 437 27.80 -14.20 28.76
CA GLU A 437 28.29 -12.93 29.31
C GLU A 437 29.23 -12.16 28.36
N LYS A 438 29.97 -12.87 27.49
CA LYS A 438 30.98 -12.28 26.58
C LYS A 438 30.49 -12.00 25.15
N THR A 439 29.24 -12.32 24.83
CA THR A 439 28.69 -12.22 23.45
C THR A 439 28.33 -10.79 23.01
N GLU A 440 28.54 -9.77 23.84
CA GLU A 440 28.29 -8.37 23.45
C GLU A 440 29.41 -7.72 22.61
N GLY A 441 30.49 -8.41 22.21
CA GLY A 441 31.63 -7.69 21.61
C GLY A 441 32.56 -8.30 20.56
N MET A 442 32.52 -9.59 20.17
CA MET A 442 33.49 -10.12 19.19
C MET A 442 33.01 -11.44 18.57
N ASP A 443 32.68 -11.41 17.27
CA ASP A 443 32.20 -12.58 16.51
C ASP A 443 33.28 -13.64 16.28
N ASP A 444 34.53 -13.25 16.03
CA ASP A 444 35.63 -14.20 15.70
C ASP A 444 36.05 -15.09 16.89
N LYS A 445 35.77 -14.68 18.13
CA LYS A 445 36.10 -15.47 19.33
C LYS A 445 35.05 -16.55 19.65
N LEU A 446 33.88 -16.48 19.02
CA LEU A 446 32.79 -17.41 19.30
C LEU A 446 33.09 -18.79 18.71
N GLU A 447 33.68 -18.82 17.52
CA GLU A 447 34.04 -20.06 16.81
C GLU A 447 35.15 -20.81 17.57
N ASP A 448 36.22 -20.11 17.98
CA ASP A 448 37.29 -20.65 18.84
C ASP A 448 36.76 -21.19 20.19
N LEU A 449 35.79 -20.49 20.80
CA LEU A 449 35.19 -20.92 22.06
C LEU A 449 34.25 -22.11 21.89
N MET A 450 33.54 -22.22 20.77
CA MET A 450 32.74 -23.39 20.43
C MET A 450 33.60 -24.62 20.15
N GLU A 451 34.73 -24.46 19.45
CA GLU A 451 35.71 -25.54 19.30
C GLU A 451 36.27 -25.98 20.65
N SER A 452 36.58 -25.05 21.56
CA SER A 452 37.06 -25.39 22.91
C SER A 452 36.03 -26.15 23.77
N LEU A 453 34.74 -25.83 23.61
CA LEU A 453 33.64 -26.57 24.24
C LEU A 453 33.54 -27.98 23.67
N GLN A 454 33.69 -28.11 22.36
CA GLN A 454 33.60 -29.39 21.66
C GLN A 454 34.80 -30.30 21.97
N GLU A 455 36.01 -29.76 22.10
CA GLU A 455 37.19 -30.51 22.55
C GLU A 455 37.05 -30.98 23.99
N LYS A 456 36.61 -30.12 24.91
CA LYS A 456 36.41 -30.52 26.31
C LYS A 456 35.27 -31.51 26.50
N ALA A 457 34.21 -31.42 25.69
CA ALA A 457 33.16 -32.44 25.67
C ALA A 457 33.69 -33.81 25.22
N LYS A 458 34.61 -33.85 24.23
CA LYS A 458 35.31 -35.08 23.83
C LYS A 458 36.25 -35.60 24.92
N GLU A 459 36.94 -34.71 25.63
CA GLU A 459 37.81 -35.09 26.75
C GLU A 459 37.00 -35.72 27.89
N VAL A 460 35.85 -35.16 28.25
CA VAL A 460 34.93 -35.73 29.24
C VAL A 460 34.39 -37.08 28.79
N SER A 461 33.96 -37.19 27.53
CA SER A 461 33.53 -38.46 26.91
C SER A 461 34.61 -39.53 27.01
N SER A 462 35.87 -39.19 26.70
CA SER A 462 37.01 -40.10 26.85
C SER A 462 37.24 -40.53 28.30
N ILE A 463 37.19 -39.60 29.26
CA ILE A 463 37.38 -39.92 30.69
C ILE A 463 36.27 -40.85 31.21
N ILE A 464 35.03 -40.64 30.76
CA ILE A 464 33.90 -41.52 31.08
C ILE A 464 34.13 -42.90 30.45
N GLY A 465 34.55 -42.96 29.18
CA GLY A 465 34.91 -44.19 28.48
C GLY A 465 36.01 -44.99 29.18
N ASP A 466 37.13 -44.35 29.52
CA ASP A 466 38.27 -44.98 30.20
C ASP A 466 37.87 -45.57 31.57
N LYS A 467 37.01 -44.87 32.33
CA LYS A 467 36.48 -45.37 33.60
C LYS A 467 35.51 -46.53 33.40
N VAL A 468 34.70 -46.52 32.34
CA VAL A 468 33.82 -47.65 32.01
C VAL A 468 34.65 -48.89 31.64
N GLU A 469 35.77 -48.73 30.94
CA GLU A 469 36.73 -49.82 30.70
C GLU A 469 37.39 -50.30 31.99
N GLU A 470 37.85 -49.41 32.88
CA GLU A 470 38.45 -49.79 34.17
C GLU A 470 37.46 -50.56 35.05
N ILE A 471 36.17 -50.21 35.03
CA ILE A 471 35.11 -50.94 35.73
C ILE A 471 34.94 -52.34 35.15
N LYS A 472 34.93 -52.45 33.82
CA LYS A 472 34.80 -53.73 33.13
C LYS A 472 35.95 -54.67 33.49
N ASP A 473 37.19 -54.20 33.41
CA ASP A 473 38.38 -54.98 33.74
C ASP A 473 38.38 -55.41 35.21
N ARG A 474 38.03 -54.50 36.13
CA ARG A 474 37.98 -54.80 37.57
C ARG A 474 36.87 -55.80 37.95
N VAL A 475 35.78 -55.84 37.18
CA VAL A 475 34.73 -56.84 37.34
C VAL A 475 35.18 -58.18 36.76
N GLU A 476 35.81 -58.20 35.58
CA GLU A 476 36.38 -59.42 34.99
C GLU A 476 37.43 -60.06 35.91
N ASP A 477 38.38 -59.28 36.44
CA ASP A 477 39.40 -59.74 37.39
C ASP A 477 38.79 -60.36 38.66
N LYS A 478 37.75 -59.73 39.22
CA LYS A 478 37.07 -60.25 40.41
C LYS A 478 36.26 -61.50 40.11
N VAL A 479 35.68 -61.62 38.92
CA VAL A 479 34.95 -62.83 38.50
C VAL A 479 35.93 -64.00 38.31
N GLU A 480 37.11 -63.76 37.75
CA GLU A 480 38.18 -64.77 37.68
C GLU A 480 38.68 -65.15 39.07
N GLU A 481 38.92 -64.18 39.96
CA GLU A 481 39.33 -64.46 41.35
C GLU A 481 38.29 -65.29 42.11
N ILE A 482 36.99 -65.07 41.83
CA ILE A 482 35.89 -65.89 42.37
C ILE A 482 35.95 -67.31 41.82
N LYS A 483 36.16 -67.46 40.52
CA LYS A 483 36.24 -68.75 39.85
C LYS A 483 37.40 -69.58 40.39
N ASP A 484 38.57 -68.98 40.52
CA ASP A 484 39.79 -69.62 41.05
C ASP A 484 39.62 -70.03 42.52
N LYS A 485 39.06 -69.15 43.38
CA LYS A 485 38.79 -69.47 44.79
C LYS A 485 37.75 -70.57 44.98
N VAL A 486 36.78 -70.67 44.06
CA VAL A 486 35.79 -71.75 44.05
C VAL A 486 36.44 -73.05 43.61
N GLU A 487 37.26 -73.05 42.55
CA GLU A 487 38.01 -74.23 42.11
C GLU A 487 38.98 -74.74 43.19
N GLU A 488 39.79 -73.86 43.79
CA GLU A 488 40.75 -74.23 44.83
C GLU A 488 40.06 -74.88 46.04
N LYS A 489 38.89 -74.36 46.45
CA LYS A 489 38.10 -74.91 47.57
C LYS A 489 37.36 -76.20 47.20
N VAL A 490 36.88 -76.33 45.96
CA VAL A 490 36.29 -77.57 45.47
C VAL A 490 37.35 -78.68 45.45
N ASP A 491 38.58 -78.37 45.04
CA ASP A 491 39.70 -79.31 45.07
C ASP A 491 40.15 -79.63 46.51
N GLU A 492 40.16 -78.66 47.44
CA GLU A 492 40.41 -78.90 48.87
C GLU A 492 39.36 -79.84 49.51
N ILE A 493 38.09 -79.70 49.11
CA ILE A 493 36.98 -80.56 49.58
C ILE A 493 37.06 -81.95 48.94
N ARG A 494 37.55 -82.04 47.70
CA ARG A 494 37.74 -83.32 46.98
C ARG A 494 38.92 -84.10 47.53
N GLY A 495 40.03 -83.44 47.84
CA GLY A 495 41.21 -84.05 48.48
C GLY A 495 40.93 -84.57 49.90
N LYS A 496 40.12 -83.85 50.70
CA LYS A 496 39.69 -84.33 52.03
C LYS A 496 38.78 -85.55 52.00
N LYS A 497 38.14 -85.85 50.86
CA LYS A 497 37.33 -87.06 50.67
C LYS A 497 38.15 -88.29 50.29
N GLU A 498 39.35 -88.11 49.72
CA GLU A 498 40.24 -89.20 49.33
C GLU A 498 41.14 -89.69 50.49
N GLU A 499 41.25 -88.93 51.59
CA GLU A 499 41.98 -89.36 52.81
C GLU A 499 41.10 -90.11 53.84
N GLU A 500 39.79 -90.22 53.63
CA GLU A 500 38.83 -90.92 54.53
C GLU A 500 38.29 -92.27 53.98
N GLU A 501 38.80 -92.78 52.85
CA GLU A 501 38.65 -94.19 52.41
C GLU A 501 39.93 -94.99 52.68
#